data_AF-A0AAE0MPH9-F1
#
_entry.id   AF-A0AAE0MPH9-F1
#
_cell.length_a   1.000
_cell.length_b   1.000
_cell.length_c   1.000
_cell.angle_alpha   90.00
_cell.angle_beta   90.00
_cell.angle_gamma   90.00
#
_symmetry.space_group_name_H-M   'P 1'
#
loop_
_entity.id
_entity.type
_entity.pdbx_description
1 polymer ?
#
loop_
_entity_poly.entity_id
_entity_poly.type
_entity_poly.pdbx_seq_one_letter_code
_entity_poly.pdbx_strand_id
1 'polypeptide(L)'
;MANTFPPSWTLTPSARLEIFTTQILPAEQPYIPVSPPSPPSPSTSTSTTEATTTTTTTTTTRRRPLAILIVGQTGAGKTRLAPALLSAMTASHPSHRPPAHFIADTYKTYHPHYLACLSQFPPAQASVLAGLDARLWLQMACEHAVQHRIDVLVESACRHPDDFCRLAEIFHRGGYVAKVAVLAVPEGLSRLGCLVRYWKRLPEAGSRGLPVRLTPRRVHDESYEGLREAARWVDEGGIVDGCVVVRRGEGVAYWNERVELDGERKWAREPGALKALEIERARKLSEEERRILEEDLEVLRKLGDPKVDQELEAIQTLVDGIGVGFTGTFPELEPLDADEFVRGRSALGW
;
A
#
# COMPACT_ATOMS: atom_id res chain seq x y z
N MET A 1 27.69 -15.55 4.42
CA MET A 1 28.52 -14.34 4.47
C MET A 1 27.58 -13.16 4.63
N ALA A 2 27.82 -12.25 5.58
CA ALA A 2 27.06 -11.01 5.63
C ALA A 2 27.32 -10.25 4.33
N ASN A 3 26.26 -9.90 3.58
CA ASN A 3 26.40 -9.13 2.35
C ASN A 3 26.71 -7.68 2.72
N THR A 4 27.96 -7.40 3.06
CA THR A 4 28.45 -6.06 3.31
C THR A 4 28.82 -5.44 1.98
N PHE A 5 27.96 -4.56 1.47
CA PHE A 5 28.28 -3.66 0.37
C PHE A 5 29.43 -2.72 0.78
N PRO A 6 30.18 -2.14 -0.18
CA PRO A 6 31.15 -1.11 0.13
C PRO A 6 30.53 0.01 0.99
N PRO A 7 31.19 0.50 2.05
CA PRO A 7 30.65 1.57 2.88
C PRO A 7 30.30 2.84 2.08
N SER A 8 31.04 3.09 1.00
CA SER A 8 30.79 4.19 0.06
C SER A 8 29.45 4.10 -0.67
N TRP A 9 28.79 2.93 -0.68
CA TRP A 9 27.48 2.76 -1.30
C TRP A 9 26.33 3.15 -0.37
N THR A 10 26.61 3.43 0.91
CA THR A 10 25.59 3.89 1.85
C THR A 10 25.36 5.39 1.68
N LEU A 11 24.12 5.77 1.37
CA LEU A 11 23.78 7.18 1.19
C LEU A 11 23.75 7.94 2.52
N THR A 12 24.28 9.16 2.50
CA THR A 12 24.12 10.12 3.59
C THR A 12 22.70 10.70 3.57
N PRO A 13 22.20 11.28 4.68
CA PRO A 13 20.92 11.97 4.68
C PRO A 13 20.81 13.07 3.61
N SER A 14 21.87 13.86 3.41
CA SER A 14 21.89 14.90 2.37
C SER A 14 21.81 14.33 0.96
N ALA A 15 22.53 13.25 0.66
CA ALA A 15 22.45 12.60 -0.65
C ALA A 15 21.06 12.01 -0.92
N ARG A 16 20.40 11.44 0.09
CA ARG A 16 19.01 10.97 -0.03
C ARG A 16 18.07 12.13 -0.38
N LEU A 17 18.20 13.26 0.31
CA LEU A 17 17.36 14.43 0.08
C LEU A 17 17.60 15.03 -1.31
N GLU A 18 18.85 15.10 -1.75
CA GLU A 18 19.20 15.57 -3.10
C GLU A 18 18.57 14.67 -4.17
N ILE A 19 18.73 13.34 -4.09
CA ILE A 19 18.11 12.41 -5.04
C ILE A 19 16.58 12.51 -5.02
N PHE A 20 15.99 12.63 -3.83
CA PHE A 20 14.56 12.78 -3.68
C PHE A 20 14.04 14.03 -4.40
N THR A 21 14.64 15.18 -4.12
CA THR A 21 14.20 16.48 -4.66
C THR A 21 14.47 16.64 -6.14
N THR A 22 15.59 16.11 -6.64
CA THR A 22 16.03 16.32 -8.03
C THR A 22 15.58 15.25 -9.01
N GLN A 23 15.23 14.04 -8.54
CA GLN A 23 14.90 12.91 -9.41
C GLN A 23 13.54 12.29 -9.09
N ILE A 24 13.30 11.90 -7.84
CA ILE A 24 12.07 11.16 -7.47
C ILE A 24 10.85 12.06 -7.50
N LEU A 25 10.92 13.23 -6.86
CA LEU A 25 9.79 14.14 -6.75
C LEU A 25 9.31 14.65 -8.12
N PRO A 26 10.19 15.10 -9.04
CA PRO A 26 9.77 15.48 -10.39
C PRO A 26 9.10 14.33 -11.18
N ALA A 27 9.54 13.09 -10.96
CA ALA A 27 8.96 11.92 -11.63
C ALA A 27 7.57 11.55 -11.08
N GLU A 28 7.34 11.74 -9.78
CA GLU A 28 6.05 11.42 -9.13
C GLU A 28 5.01 12.54 -9.27
N GLN A 29 5.45 13.80 -9.30
CA GLN A 29 4.57 14.95 -9.23
C GLN A 29 4.97 16.05 -10.23
N PRO A 30 4.96 15.76 -11.54
CA PRO A 30 5.38 16.72 -12.56
C PRO A 30 4.51 17.98 -12.61
N TYR A 31 3.34 17.97 -11.96
CA TYR A 31 2.36 19.06 -11.98
C TYR A 31 2.40 19.97 -10.74
N ILE A 32 3.30 19.74 -9.78
CA ILE A 32 3.47 20.61 -8.61
C ILE A 32 4.76 21.40 -8.76
N PRO A 33 4.71 22.74 -8.76
CA PRO A 33 5.92 23.54 -8.78
C PRO A 33 6.76 23.21 -7.54
N VAL A 34 8.03 22.84 -7.74
CA VAL A 34 9.01 22.68 -6.66
C VAL A 34 9.35 24.08 -6.12
N SER A 35 8.49 24.62 -5.28
CA SER A 35 8.75 25.88 -4.58
C SER A 35 9.32 25.56 -3.19
N PRO A 36 10.43 26.18 -2.76
CA PRO A 36 10.89 26.06 -1.39
C PRO A 36 9.86 26.66 -0.42
N PRO A 37 9.77 26.15 0.83
CA PRO A 37 8.83 26.68 1.81
C PRO A 37 9.12 28.16 2.07
N SER A 38 8.12 29.02 1.87
CA SER A 38 8.19 30.43 2.25
C SER A 38 8.31 30.55 3.78
N PRO A 39 9.19 31.42 4.31
CA PRO A 39 9.24 31.66 5.75
C PRO A 39 7.91 32.27 6.23
N PRO A 40 7.50 32.01 7.49
CA PRO A 40 6.31 32.63 8.05
C PRO A 40 6.50 34.14 8.07
N SER A 41 5.60 34.87 7.41
CA SER A 41 5.57 36.33 7.47
C SER A 41 5.37 36.78 8.93
N PRO A 42 6.16 37.74 9.44
CA PRO A 42 5.92 38.29 10.77
C PRO A 42 4.59 39.06 10.76
N SER A 43 3.68 38.67 11.66
CA SER A 43 2.46 39.43 11.94
C SER A 43 2.83 40.73 12.65
N THR A 44 2.91 41.83 11.90
CA THR A 44 2.99 43.17 12.49
C THR A 44 1.60 43.55 12.99
N SER A 45 1.42 43.51 14.30
CA SER A 45 0.27 44.07 15.00
C SER A 45 0.39 45.59 15.04
N THR A 46 -0.48 46.29 14.31
CA THR A 46 -0.76 47.71 14.56
C THR A 46 -2.25 47.89 14.71
N SER A 47 -2.66 48.22 15.93
CA SER A 47 -4.02 48.59 16.31
C SER A 47 -4.42 49.92 15.69
N THR A 48 -5.53 49.96 14.96
CA THR A 48 -6.36 51.17 14.88
C THR A 48 -7.82 50.77 14.68
N THR A 49 -8.65 51.28 15.55
CA THR A 49 -10.09 51.06 15.72
C THR A 49 -10.87 51.75 14.61
N GLU A 50 -11.81 51.04 13.96
CA GLU A 50 -13.12 51.59 13.57
C GLU A 50 -14.06 50.47 13.08
N ALA A 51 -15.30 50.55 13.53
CA ALA A 51 -16.37 49.59 13.27
C ALA A 51 -17.12 49.93 11.98
N THR A 52 -17.63 48.90 11.27
CA THR A 52 -19.04 48.69 10.90
C THR A 52 -19.14 47.72 9.70
N THR A 53 -20.15 46.85 9.77
CA THR A 53 -20.83 46.10 8.68
C THR A 53 -20.21 44.82 8.10
N THR A 54 -20.91 43.73 8.42
CA THR A 54 -21.24 42.60 7.54
C THR A 54 -20.07 41.87 6.89
N THR A 55 -19.55 40.86 7.57
CA THR A 55 -18.75 39.82 6.92
C THR A 55 -19.49 38.51 6.99
N THR A 56 -20.10 38.16 5.86
CA THR A 56 -20.58 36.83 5.51
C THR A 56 -19.48 35.83 5.83
N THR A 57 -19.63 35.05 6.89
CA THR A 57 -18.76 33.92 7.20
C THR A 57 -19.08 32.82 6.21
N THR A 58 -18.55 32.92 4.98
CA THR A 58 -18.37 31.77 4.10
C THR A 58 -17.26 30.92 4.72
N THR A 59 -17.61 30.13 5.73
CA THR A 59 -16.78 29.04 6.24
C THR A 59 -16.71 28.01 5.13
N THR A 60 -15.77 28.19 4.19
CA THR A 60 -15.43 27.14 3.23
C THR A 60 -14.78 26.02 4.03
N THR A 61 -15.58 25.05 4.45
CA THR A 61 -15.10 23.85 5.13
C THR A 61 -14.13 23.14 4.18
N ARG A 62 -12.82 23.38 4.37
CA ARG A 62 -11.78 22.83 3.51
C ARG A 62 -11.83 21.30 3.62
N ARG A 63 -12.09 20.61 2.50
CA ARG A 63 -12.09 19.15 2.41
C ARG A 63 -10.81 18.58 3.05
N ARG A 64 -10.95 17.55 3.88
CA ARG A 64 -9.82 16.75 4.35
C ARG A 64 -9.32 15.89 3.18
N PRO A 65 -8.02 15.93 2.84
CA PRO A 65 -7.47 15.07 1.80
C PRO A 65 -7.53 13.60 2.24
N LEU A 66 -7.55 12.70 1.27
CA LEU A 66 -7.71 11.26 1.48
C LEU A 66 -6.38 10.54 1.23
N ALA A 67 -6.00 9.65 2.15
CA ALA A 67 -4.91 8.72 1.97
C ALA A 67 -5.47 7.30 2.06
N ILE A 68 -5.28 6.48 1.03
CA ILE A 68 -5.59 5.06 1.05
C ILE A 68 -4.28 4.26 1.02
N LEU A 69 -4.09 3.37 1.99
CA LEU A 69 -2.97 2.44 2.02
C LEU A 69 -3.48 1.05 1.61
N ILE A 70 -3.09 0.58 0.41
CA ILE A 70 -3.30 -0.80 0.00
C ILE A 70 -2.18 -1.65 0.61
N VAL A 71 -2.56 -2.57 1.49
CA VAL A 71 -1.63 -3.45 2.20
C VAL A 71 -1.90 -4.91 1.86
N GLY A 72 -0.83 -5.68 1.69
CA GLY A 72 -0.92 -7.08 1.30
C GLY A 72 0.46 -7.62 0.99
N GLN A 73 0.72 -8.90 1.26
CA GLN A 73 2.04 -9.47 1.01
C GLN A 73 2.48 -9.37 -0.47
N THR A 74 3.75 -9.60 -0.75
CA THR A 74 4.21 -9.70 -2.16
C THR A 74 3.46 -10.83 -2.87
N GLY A 75 3.08 -10.60 -4.13
CA GLY A 75 2.29 -11.57 -4.88
C GLY A 75 0.80 -11.59 -4.53
N ALA A 76 0.31 -10.85 -3.52
CA ALA A 76 -1.12 -10.79 -3.21
C ALA A 76 -1.97 -10.19 -4.35
N GLY A 77 -1.42 -9.25 -5.12
CA GLY A 77 -2.12 -8.61 -6.24
C GLY A 77 -2.56 -7.16 -6.01
N LYS A 78 -1.92 -6.45 -5.07
CA LYS A 78 -2.21 -5.04 -4.73
C LYS A 78 -2.36 -4.11 -5.94
N THR A 79 -1.46 -4.24 -6.90
CA THR A 79 -1.43 -3.42 -8.12
C THR A 79 -2.65 -3.64 -9.02
N ARG A 80 -3.40 -4.74 -8.86
CA ARG A 80 -4.67 -4.99 -9.56
C ARG A 80 -5.87 -4.33 -8.87
N LEU A 81 -5.79 -4.08 -7.57
CA LEU A 81 -6.81 -3.33 -6.81
C LEU A 81 -6.65 -1.81 -6.97
N ALA A 82 -5.41 -1.34 -7.17
CA ALA A 82 -5.09 0.08 -7.25
C ALA A 82 -5.93 0.87 -8.29
N PRO A 83 -6.18 0.38 -9.53
CA PRO A 83 -6.95 1.13 -10.53
C PRO A 83 -8.38 1.48 -10.10
N ALA A 84 -9.10 0.56 -9.45
CA ALA A 84 -10.46 0.80 -8.97
C ALA A 84 -10.49 1.93 -7.94
N LEU A 85 -9.57 1.89 -6.97
CA LEU A 85 -9.44 2.92 -5.93
C LEU A 85 -8.97 4.27 -6.51
N LEU A 86 -7.98 4.28 -7.41
CA LEU A 86 -7.51 5.51 -8.07
C LEU A 86 -8.63 6.18 -8.87
N SER A 87 -9.43 5.40 -9.59
CA SER A 87 -10.59 5.89 -10.35
C SER A 87 -11.60 6.56 -9.43
N ALA A 88 -12.01 5.87 -8.37
CA ALA A 88 -12.96 6.38 -7.36
C ALA A 88 -12.44 7.65 -6.65
N MET A 89 -11.15 7.69 -6.30
CA MET A 89 -10.49 8.86 -5.72
C MET A 89 -10.51 10.06 -6.67
N THR A 90 -10.18 9.85 -7.94
CA THR A 90 -10.15 10.90 -8.97
C THR A 90 -11.56 11.44 -9.23
N ALA A 91 -12.56 10.56 -9.32
CA ALA A 91 -13.96 10.92 -9.51
C ALA A 91 -14.53 11.73 -8.33
N SER A 92 -14.12 11.39 -7.10
CA SER A 92 -14.58 12.04 -5.87
C SER A 92 -13.86 13.37 -5.58
N HIS A 93 -12.75 13.67 -6.26
CA HIS A 93 -12.01 14.91 -6.05
C HIS A 93 -12.69 16.09 -6.80
N PRO A 94 -12.98 17.25 -6.15
CA PRO A 94 -13.73 18.35 -6.78
C PRO A 94 -13.12 18.91 -8.07
N SER A 95 -11.79 18.92 -8.15
CA SER A 95 -11.05 19.38 -9.34
C SER A 95 -10.68 18.25 -10.31
N HIS A 96 -11.17 17.03 -10.11
CA HIS A 96 -10.77 15.82 -10.84
C HIS A 96 -9.26 15.62 -10.97
N ARG A 97 -8.52 16.12 -9.97
CA ARG A 97 -7.06 15.98 -9.95
C ARG A 97 -6.73 14.53 -9.61
N PRO A 98 -5.82 13.88 -10.36
CA PRO A 98 -5.42 12.51 -10.03
C PRO A 98 -4.72 12.50 -8.67
N PRO A 99 -4.99 11.50 -7.81
CA PRO A 99 -4.22 11.29 -6.59
C PRO A 99 -2.79 10.88 -6.93
N ALA A 100 -1.87 11.12 -6.00
CA ALA A 100 -0.52 10.57 -6.08
C ALA A 100 -0.56 9.05 -5.85
N HIS A 101 0.19 8.26 -6.63
CA HIS A 101 0.27 6.80 -6.48
C HIS A 101 1.70 6.37 -6.22
N PHE A 102 1.97 5.99 -4.97
CA PHE A 102 3.32 5.68 -4.49
C PHE A 102 3.53 4.19 -4.25
N ILE A 103 4.67 3.70 -4.74
CA ILE A 103 5.11 2.31 -4.58
C ILE A 103 6.61 2.34 -4.23
N ALA A 104 6.99 2.05 -2.98
CA ALA A 104 8.40 2.11 -2.56
C ALA A 104 9.34 1.32 -3.47
N ASP A 105 8.89 0.18 -4.01
CA ASP A 105 9.73 -0.67 -4.84
C ASP A 105 10.29 0.05 -6.08
N THR A 106 9.53 1.01 -6.64
CA THR A 106 9.94 1.78 -7.81
C THR A 106 11.03 2.81 -7.50
N TYR A 107 11.28 3.10 -6.21
CA TYR A 107 12.34 4.02 -5.82
C TYR A 107 13.74 3.39 -5.76
N LYS A 108 13.83 2.05 -5.80
CA LYS A 108 15.12 1.36 -5.70
C LYS A 108 16.08 1.71 -6.85
N THR A 109 15.54 1.96 -8.04
CA THR A 109 16.32 2.30 -9.24
C THR A 109 16.99 3.67 -9.15
N TYR A 110 16.55 4.55 -8.26
CA TYR A 110 17.19 5.85 -8.02
C TYR A 110 18.44 5.74 -7.14
N HIS A 111 18.69 4.59 -6.52
CA HIS A 111 19.92 4.39 -5.77
C HIS A 111 21.12 4.38 -6.75
N PRO A 112 22.13 5.27 -6.59
CA PRO A 112 23.22 5.45 -7.56
C PRO A 112 23.99 4.17 -7.90
N HIS A 113 24.09 3.26 -6.92
CA HIS A 113 24.79 1.98 -7.08
C HIS A 113 23.87 0.80 -7.44
N TYR A 114 22.59 1.04 -7.74
CA TYR A 114 21.64 -0.04 -8.05
C TYR A 114 22.07 -0.86 -9.27
N LEU A 115 22.38 -0.19 -10.38
CA LEU A 115 22.82 -0.86 -11.61
C LEU A 115 24.18 -1.54 -11.44
N ALA A 116 25.12 -0.89 -10.75
CA ALA A 116 26.42 -1.47 -10.42
C ALA A 116 26.27 -2.74 -9.54
N CYS A 117 25.30 -2.74 -8.62
CA CYS A 117 25.00 -3.92 -7.82
C CYS A 117 24.44 -5.06 -8.66
N LEU A 118 23.56 -4.76 -9.63
CA LEU A 118 22.98 -5.77 -10.52
C LEU A 118 24.01 -6.42 -11.44
N SER A 119 25.05 -5.69 -11.84
CA SER A 119 26.11 -6.24 -12.70
C SER A 119 27.14 -7.07 -11.92
N GLN A 120 27.30 -6.82 -10.63
CA GLN A 120 28.35 -7.44 -9.79
C GLN A 120 27.82 -8.57 -8.88
N PHE A 121 26.53 -8.58 -8.57
CA PHE A 121 25.94 -9.49 -7.59
C PHE A 121 24.63 -10.11 -8.09
N PRO A 122 24.17 -11.24 -7.51
CA PRO A 122 22.86 -11.79 -7.81
C PRO A 122 21.75 -10.74 -7.68
N PRO A 123 20.73 -10.72 -8.56
CA PRO A 123 19.73 -9.63 -8.62
C PRO A 123 19.02 -9.30 -7.29
N ALA A 124 18.87 -10.29 -6.40
CA ALA A 124 18.29 -10.09 -5.08
C ALA A 124 19.07 -9.09 -4.22
N GLN A 125 20.40 -8.97 -4.40
CA GLN A 125 21.26 -8.07 -3.63
C GLN A 125 20.97 -6.60 -3.89
N ALA A 126 20.63 -6.24 -5.13
CA ALA A 126 20.27 -4.85 -5.46
C ALA A 126 19.03 -4.38 -4.68
N SER A 127 18.09 -5.29 -4.42
CA SER A 127 16.92 -5.00 -3.58
C SER A 127 17.27 -4.89 -2.09
N VAL A 128 18.34 -5.54 -1.63
CA VAL A 128 18.83 -5.40 -0.24
C VAL A 128 19.52 -4.05 -0.09
N LEU A 129 20.42 -3.71 -1.01
CA LEU A 129 21.15 -2.45 -1.06
C LEU A 129 20.21 -1.24 -1.00
N ALA A 130 19.33 -1.10 -1.99
CA ALA A 130 18.49 0.08 -2.15
C ALA A 130 17.23 0.06 -1.27
N GLY A 131 17.03 -1.01 -0.49
CA GLY A 131 15.79 -1.27 0.22
C GLY A 131 15.48 -0.20 1.27
N LEU A 132 16.48 0.22 2.05
CA LEU A 132 16.30 1.24 3.09
C LEU A 132 15.98 2.61 2.48
N ASP A 133 16.77 3.05 1.50
CA ASP A 133 16.61 4.37 0.89
C ASP A 133 15.26 4.48 0.16
N ALA A 134 14.82 3.43 -0.51
CA ALA A 134 13.48 3.37 -1.11
C ALA A 134 12.34 3.60 -0.12
N ARG A 135 12.46 3.11 1.12
CA ARG A 135 11.43 3.32 2.16
C ARG A 135 11.49 4.71 2.76
N LEU A 136 12.70 5.27 2.94
CA LEU A 136 12.89 6.65 3.37
C LEU A 136 12.35 7.63 2.31
N TRP A 137 12.59 7.38 1.02
CA TRP A 137 12.04 8.19 -0.06
C TRP A 137 10.52 8.09 -0.16
N LEU A 138 9.92 6.92 0.13
CA LEU A 138 8.47 6.81 0.24
C LEU A 138 7.92 7.70 1.38
N GLN A 139 8.58 7.71 2.55
CA GLN A 139 8.19 8.60 3.65
C GLN A 139 8.28 10.07 3.24
N MET A 140 9.37 10.48 2.59
CA MET A 140 9.53 11.84 2.06
C MET A 140 8.45 12.20 1.03
N ALA A 141 8.08 11.28 0.14
CA ALA A 141 6.99 11.48 -0.83
C ALA A 141 5.63 11.69 -0.15
N CYS A 142 5.35 10.92 0.91
CA CYS A 142 4.12 11.07 1.70
C CYS A 142 4.10 12.40 2.46
N GLU A 143 5.22 12.81 3.08
CA GLU A 143 5.35 14.10 3.76
C GLU A 143 5.16 15.27 2.81
N HIS A 144 5.75 15.20 1.62
CA HIS A 144 5.55 16.20 0.58
C HIS A 144 4.07 16.25 0.14
N ALA A 145 3.42 15.10 -0.06
CA ALA A 145 1.99 15.08 -0.37
C ALA A 145 1.15 15.74 0.72
N VAL A 146 1.48 15.51 2.00
CA VAL A 146 0.83 16.17 3.15
C VAL A 146 1.01 17.69 3.10
N GLN A 147 2.22 18.18 2.84
CA GLN A 147 2.51 19.62 2.72
C GLN A 147 1.65 20.30 1.64
N HIS A 148 1.39 19.57 0.54
CA HIS A 148 0.63 20.07 -0.61
C HIS A 148 -0.85 19.62 -0.63
N ARG A 149 -1.31 18.92 0.42
CA ARG A 149 -2.68 18.38 0.58
C ARG A 149 -3.19 17.60 -0.64
N ILE A 150 -2.33 16.73 -1.19
CA ILE A 150 -2.66 15.87 -2.32
C ILE A 150 -3.28 14.59 -1.79
N ASP A 151 -4.37 14.10 -2.40
CA ASP A 151 -4.88 12.76 -2.12
C ASP A 151 -3.84 11.70 -2.54
N VAL A 152 -3.68 10.63 -1.75
CA VAL A 152 -2.61 9.63 -1.95
C VAL A 152 -3.14 8.21 -1.91
N LEU A 153 -2.68 7.37 -2.86
CA LEU A 153 -2.74 5.92 -2.77
C LEU A 153 -1.33 5.37 -2.57
N VAL A 154 -1.10 4.61 -1.51
CA VAL A 154 0.19 3.94 -1.24
C VAL A 154 0.01 2.43 -1.32
N GLU A 155 0.88 1.74 -2.07
CA GLU A 155 0.97 0.27 -1.99
C GLU A 155 2.11 -0.16 -1.06
N SER A 156 1.79 -0.98 -0.06
CA SER A 156 2.79 -1.53 0.87
C SER A 156 2.70 -3.05 0.97
N ALA A 157 3.86 -3.70 1.02
CA ALA A 157 3.95 -5.13 1.27
C ALA A 157 3.89 -5.50 2.76
N CYS A 158 3.96 -4.51 3.66
CA CYS A 158 4.02 -4.70 5.12
C CYS A 158 5.17 -5.58 5.61
N ARG A 159 6.27 -5.68 4.84
CA ARG A 159 7.48 -6.43 5.25
C ARG A 159 8.07 -5.95 6.58
N HIS A 160 7.98 -4.65 6.83
CA HIS A 160 8.44 -4.01 8.06
C HIS A 160 7.22 -3.30 8.67
N PRO A 161 6.61 -3.86 9.72
CA PRO A 161 5.38 -3.31 10.31
C PRO A 161 5.50 -1.83 10.70
N ASP A 162 6.64 -1.44 11.30
CA ASP A 162 6.92 -0.05 11.68
C ASP A 162 6.83 0.93 10.51
N ASP A 163 7.20 0.52 9.29
CA ASP A 163 7.11 1.39 8.12
C ASP A 163 5.64 1.67 7.75
N PHE A 164 4.75 0.69 7.91
CA PHE A 164 3.32 0.91 7.69
C PHE A 164 2.73 1.87 8.74
N CYS A 165 3.04 1.68 10.02
CA CYS A 165 2.58 2.55 11.10
C CYS A 165 3.03 4.00 10.86
N ARG A 166 4.30 4.21 10.50
CA ARG A 166 4.84 5.54 10.18
C ARG A 166 4.12 6.21 9.02
N LEU A 167 3.80 5.46 7.95
CA LEU A 167 3.06 6.01 6.80
C LEU A 167 1.66 6.47 7.22
N ALA A 168 0.94 5.67 8.00
CA ALA A 168 -0.37 6.05 8.52
C ALA A 168 -0.29 7.27 9.45
N GLU A 169 0.73 7.36 10.31
CA GLU A 169 0.99 8.50 11.19
C GLU A 169 1.27 9.80 10.42
N ILE A 170 2.05 9.74 9.32
CA ILE A 170 2.31 10.90 8.46
C ILE A 170 0.98 11.53 8.00
N PHE A 171 0.06 10.70 7.49
CA PHE A 171 -1.23 11.19 7.00
C PHE A 171 -2.15 11.64 8.13
N HIS A 172 -2.22 10.90 9.24
CA HIS A 172 -3.02 11.28 10.40
C HIS A 172 -2.64 12.66 10.94
N ARG A 173 -1.34 12.91 11.18
CA ARG A 173 -0.84 14.22 11.60
C ARG A 173 -1.06 15.31 10.56
N GLY A 174 -1.11 14.94 9.28
CA GLY A 174 -1.46 15.83 8.17
C GLY A 174 -2.95 16.20 8.08
N GLY A 175 -3.79 15.65 8.96
CA GLY A 175 -5.24 15.88 8.98
C GLY A 175 -5.98 15.16 7.85
N TYR A 176 -5.39 14.13 7.26
CA TYR A 176 -6.00 13.32 6.20
C TYR A 176 -7.10 12.43 6.76
N VAL A 177 -8.08 12.08 5.93
CA VAL A 177 -8.85 10.84 6.13
C VAL A 177 -7.95 9.69 5.71
N ALA A 178 -7.53 8.84 6.64
CA ALA A 178 -6.63 7.71 6.40
C ALA A 178 -7.44 6.41 6.35
N LYS A 179 -7.49 5.76 5.19
CA LYS A 179 -8.16 4.48 5.00
C LYS A 179 -7.17 3.38 4.62
N VAL A 180 -7.47 2.14 4.97
CA VAL A 180 -6.63 0.97 4.70
C VAL A 180 -7.43 -0.08 3.94
N ALA A 181 -6.87 -0.56 2.83
CA ALA A 181 -7.41 -1.67 2.06
C ALA A 181 -6.47 -2.88 2.20
N VAL A 182 -6.90 -3.88 2.97
CA VAL A 182 -6.14 -5.10 3.25
C VAL A 182 -6.50 -6.16 2.21
N LEU A 183 -5.52 -6.61 1.44
CA LEU A 183 -5.69 -7.68 0.46
C LEU A 183 -5.39 -9.03 1.11
N ALA A 184 -6.45 -9.75 1.50
CA ALA A 184 -6.37 -11.04 2.16
C ALA A 184 -6.27 -12.17 1.13
N VAL A 185 -5.09 -12.78 1.05
CA VAL A 185 -4.78 -13.86 0.10
C VAL A 185 -4.07 -15.00 0.84
N PRO A 186 -4.47 -16.26 0.63
CA PRO A 186 -3.76 -17.42 1.17
C PRO A 186 -2.30 -17.51 0.76
N GLU A 187 -1.46 -18.12 1.60
CA GLU A 187 0.00 -18.15 1.42
C GLU A 187 0.41 -18.78 0.09
N GLY A 188 -0.14 -19.95 -0.24
CA GLY A 188 0.14 -20.65 -1.48
C GLY A 188 -0.18 -19.81 -2.72
N LEU A 189 -1.31 -19.09 -2.71
CA LEU A 189 -1.74 -18.24 -3.83
C LEU A 189 -0.86 -17.01 -4.01
N SER A 190 -0.40 -16.38 -2.92
CA SER A 190 0.53 -15.24 -3.02
C SER A 190 1.94 -15.67 -3.41
N ARG A 191 2.42 -16.82 -2.96
CA ARG A 191 3.69 -17.41 -3.43
C ARG A 191 3.65 -17.75 -4.91
N LEU A 192 2.57 -18.38 -5.37
CA LEU A 192 2.37 -18.64 -6.79
C LEU A 192 2.32 -17.33 -7.60
N GLY A 193 1.64 -16.31 -7.07
CA GLY A 193 1.59 -14.98 -7.68
C GLY A 193 2.99 -14.36 -7.90
N CYS A 194 3.94 -14.58 -6.99
CA CYS A 194 5.33 -14.15 -7.19
C CYS A 194 6.02 -14.87 -8.36
N LEU A 195 5.81 -16.19 -8.51
CA LEU A 195 6.36 -16.98 -9.60
C LEU A 195 5.73 -16.59 -10.94
N VAL A 196 4.40 -16.52 -10.99
CA VAL A 196 3.63 -16.15 -12.19
C VAL A 196 4.03 -14.77 -12.67
N ARG A 197 4.12 -13.78 -11.77
CA ARG A 197 4.56 -12.41 -12.11
C ARG A 197 5.93 -12.42 -12.80
N TYR A 198 6.88 -13.19 -12.27
CA TYR A 198 8.24 -13.25 -12.79
C TYR A 198 8.31 -13.99 -14.14
N TRP A 199 7.80 -15.22 -14.19
CA TRP A 199 7.97 -16.10 -15.34
C TRP A 199 7.07 -15.74 -16.52
N LYS A 200 5.83 -15.30 -16.27
CA LYS A 200 4.96 -14.77 -17.33
C LYS A 200 5.32 -13.34 -17.76
N ARG A 201 6.32 -12.70 -17.11
CA ARG A 201 6.74 -11.30 -17.35
C ARG A 201 5.57 -10.33 -17.40
N LEU A 202 4.65 -10.45 -16.43
CA LEU A 202 3.48 -9.58 -16.38
C LEU A 202 3.89 -8.09 -16.32
N PRO A 203 3.07 -7.14 -16.79
CA PRO A 203 3.42 -5.72 -16.80
C PRO A 203 3.90 -5.18 -15.43
N GLU A 204 3.29 -5.66 -14.34
CA GLU A 204 3.67 -5.33 -12.96
C GLU A 204 5.04 -5.89 -12.52
N ALA A 205 5.66 -6.77 -13.30
CA ALA A 205 6.98 -7.34 -13.03
C ALA A 205 8.12 -6.37 -13.35
N GLY A 206 7.89 -5.42 -14.26
CA GLY A 206 8.87 -4.44 -14.74
C GLY A 206 8.44 -2.98 -14.55
N SER A 207 7.55 -2.72 -13.58
CA SER A 207 6.97 -1.39 -13.37
C SER A 207 8.03 -0.30 -13.25
N ARG A 208 7.80 0.81 -13.97
CA ARG A 208 8.63 2.04 -13.94
C ARG A 208 10.13 1.77 -14.15
N GLY A 209 10.46 0.86 -15.07
CA GLY A 209 11.84 0.55 -15.47
C GLY A 209 12.60 -0.36 -14.51
N LEU A 210 11.92 -0.96 -13.52
CA LEU A 210 12.52 -1.99 -12.69
C LEU A 210 12.86 -3.23 -13.53
N PRO A 211 14.06 -3.82 -13.37
CA PRO A 211 14.35 -5.11 -13.97
C PRO A 211 13.44 -6.18 -13.35
N VAL A 212 12.93 -7.07 -14.21
CA VAL A 212 12.13 -8.22 -13.80
C VAL A 212 12.98 -9.10 -12.88
N ARG A 213 12.49 -9.31 -11.66
CA ARG A 213 13.19 -10.09 -10.63
C ARG A 213 12.23 -10.95 -9.84
N LEU A 214 12.67 -12.15 -9.52
CA LEU A 214 11.91 -13.04 -8.65
C LEU A 214 11.98 -12.52 -7.21
N THR A 215 10.83 -12.48 -6.55
CA THR A 215 10.77 -12.10 -5.14
C THR A 215 11.35 -13.26 -4.31
N PRO A 216 12.38 -13.04 -3.47
CA PRO A 216 12.90 -14.09 -2.61
C PRO A 216 11.83 -14.58 -1.63
N ARG A 217 11.75 -15.90 -1.40
CA ARG A 217 10.79 -16.50 -0.46
C ARG A 217 10.77 -15.82 0.90
N ARG A 218 11.95 -15.56 1.49
CA ARG A 218 12.05 -14.85 2.76
C ARG A 218 11.36 -13.47 2.76
N VAL A 219 11.43 -12.72 1.66
CA VAL A 219 10.76 -11.42 1.54
C VAL A 219 9.24 -11.59 1.50
N HIS A 220 8.75 -12.64 0.84
CA HIS A 220 7.34 -13.01 0.87
C HIS A 220 6.90 -13.35 2.30
N ASP A 221 7.62 -14.24 2.97
CA ASP A 221 7.23 -14.75 4.29
C ASP A 221 7.23 -13.63 5.35
N GLU A 222 8.25 -12.75 5.34
CA GLU A 222 8.29 -11.55 6.17
C GLU A 222 7.11 -10.60 5.88
N SER A 223 6.72 -10.45 4.61
CA SER A 223 5.55 -9.64 4.21
C SER A 223 4.22 -10.29 4.60
N TYR A 224 4.16 -11.62 4.58
CA TYR A 224 2.98 -12.39 4.93
C TYR A 224 2.67 -12.25 6.42
N GLU A 225 3.68 -12.36 7.27
CA GLU A 225 3.53 -12.16 8.71
C GLU A 225 3.31 -10.67 9.05
N GLY A 226 4.09 -9.77 8.46
CA GLY A 226 3.95 -8.35 8.74
C GLY A 226 2.60 -7.75 8.34
N LEU A 227 1.86 -8.35 7.41
CA LEU A 227 0.47 -7.98 7.13
C LEU A 227 -0.46 -8.26 8.31
N ARG A 228 -0.24 -9.35 9.06
CA ARG A 228 -1.03 -9.66 10.26
C ARG A 228 -0.80 -8.61 11.33
N GLU A 229 0.45 -8.22 11.54
CA GLU A 229 0.82 -7.13 12.46
C GLU A 229 0.19 -5.81 12.05
N ALA A 230 0.19 -5.47 10.75
CA ALA A 230 -0.48 -4.28 10.24
C ALA A 230 -2.00 -4.32 10.50
N ALA A 231 -2.66 -5.45 10.25
CA ALA A 231 -4.10 -5.60 10.51
C ALA A 231 -4.44 -5.51 12.00
N ARG A 232 -3.63 -6.12 12.87
CA ARG A 232 -3.76 -5.99 14.33
C ARG A 232 -3.67 -4.53 14.77
N TRP A 233 -2.65 -3.83 14.27
CA TRP A 233 -2.43 -2.42 14.60
C TRP A 233 -3.58 -1.53 14.10
N VAL A 234 -4.22 -1.86 12.98
CA VAL A 234 -5.43 -1.14 12.51
C VAL A 234 -6.59 -1.33 13.49
N ASP A 235 -6.82 -2.55 13.97
CA ASP A 235 -7.91 -2.85 14.89
C ASP A 235 -7.71 -2.15 16.26
N GLU A 236 -6.49 -2.17 16.78
CA GLU A 236 -6.12 -1.62 18.10
C GLU A 236 -5.87 -0.10 18.07
N GLY A 237 -5.46 0.43 16.92
CA GLY A 237 -5.02 1.81 16.75
C GLY A 237 -6.15 2.82 16.58
N GLY A 238 -5.89 4.09 16.93
CA GLY A 238 -6.87 5.19 16.87
C GLY A 238 -6.84 6.06 15.60
N ILE A 239 -5.87 5.84 14.70
CA ILE A 239 -5.53 6.83 13.66
C ILE A 239 -6.08 6.52 12.26
N VAL A 240 -6.55 5.30 12.03
CA VAL A 240 -7.19 4.89 10.77
C VAL A 240 -8.70 5.17 10.84
N ASP A 241 -9.21 5.84 9.82
CA ASP A 241 -10.60 6.27 9.68
C ASP A 241 -11.50 5.19 9.07
N GLY A 242 -10.96 4.31 8.24
CA GLY A 242 -11.71 3.26 7.56
C GLY A 242 -10.83 2.08 7.16
N CYS A 243 -11.35 0.87 7.26
CA CYS A 243 -10.66 -0.34 6.88
C CYS A 243 -11.58 -1.26 6.09
N VAL A 244 -11.07 -1.77 4.97
CA VAL A 244 -11.72 -2.83 4.20
C VAL A 244 -10.75 -3.99 4.04
N VAL A 245 -11.23 -5.23 4.20
CA VAL A 245 -10.49 -6.45 3.88
C VAL A 245 -11.12 -7.07 2.65
N VAL A 246 -10.35 -7.26 1.60
CA VAL A 246 -10.82 -7.77 0.31
C VAL A 246 -10.01 -8.98 -0.15
N ARG A 247 -10.65 -9.85 -0.93
CA ARG A 247 -10.01 -10.94 -1.69
C ARG A 247 -9.39 -10.39 -2.99
N ARG A 248 -8.67 -11.25 -3.72
CA ARG A 248 -8.49 -11.04 -5.16
C ARG A 248 -9.86 -11.04 -5.84
N GLY A 249 -10.03 -10.18 -6.85
CA GLY A 249 -11.35 -9.97 -7.46
C GLY A 249 -12.28 -9.10 -6.62
N GLU A 250 -11.75 -8.38 -5.63
CA GLU A 250 -12.42 -7.27 -4.94
C GLU A 250 -13.60 -7.67 -4.04
N GLY A 251 -13.80 -8.97 -3.76
CA GLY A 251 -14.83 -9.41 -2.81
C GLY A 251 -14.53 -8.97 -1.37
N VAL A 252 -15.47 -8.27 -0.72
CA VAL A 252 -15.31 -7.65 0.60
C VAL A 252 -15.64 -8.62 1.73
N ALA A 253 -14.62 -9.01 2.51
CA ALA A 253 -14.77 -9.90 3.67
C ALA A 253 -15.06 -9.14 4.96
N TYR A 254 -14.63 -7.88 5.03
CA TYR A 254 -14.84 -7.00 6.18
C TYR A 254 -14.80 -5.54 5.72
N TRP A 255 -15.64 -4.72 6.33
CA TRP A 255 -15.61 -3.27 6.17
C TRP A 255 -16.05 -2.62 7.47
N ASN A 256 -15.23 -1.71 8.00
CA ASN A 256 -15.60 -0.84 9.09
C ASN A 256 -15.08 0.58 8.88
N GLU A 257 -15.77 1.56 9.44
CA GLU A 257 -15.38 2.97 9.42
C GLU A 257 -15.59 3.59 10.80
N ARG A 258 -14.80 4.60 11.12
CA ARG A 258 -14.97 5.36 12.35
C ARG A 258 -16.04 6.43 12.18
N VAL A 259 -16.93 6.47 13.14
CA VAL A 259 -18.01 7.45 13.28
C VAL A 259 -17.76 8.32 14.52
N GLU A 260 -18.26 9.54 14.49
CA GLU A 260 -18.33 10.38 15.69
C GLU A 260 -19.55 9.98 16.52
N LEU A 261 -19.32 9.50 17.73
CA LEU A 261 -20.35 9.14 18.70
C LEU A 261 -19.97 9.76 20.05
N ASP A 262 -20.86 10.55 20.64
CA ASP A 262 -20.66 11.22 21.93
C ASP A 262 -19.38 12.07 22.02
N GLY A 263 -18.96 12.67 20.90
CA GLY A 263 -17.74 13.48 20.82
C GLY A 263 -16.43 12.67 20.71
N GLU A 264 -16.51 11.34 20.63
CA GLU A 264 -15.38 10.44 20.42
C GLU A 264 -15.46 9.75 19.05
N ARG A 265 -14.32 9.54 18.40
CA ARG A 265 -14.25 8.81 17.12
C ARG A 265 -14.05 7.33 17.36
N LYS A 266 -15.12 6.54 17.24
CA LYS A 266 -15.13 5.09 17.48
C LYS A 266 -15.44 4.34 16.21
N TRP A 267 -14.99 3.09 16.14
CA TRP A 267 -15.42 2.19 15.09
C TRP A 267 -16.94 1.99 15.14
N ALA A 268 -17.61 1.99 13.98
CA ALA A 268 -19.06 1.79 13.91
C ALA A 268 -19.47 0.37 14.34
N ARG A 269 -18.58 -0.61 14.15
CA ARG A 269 -18.72 -1.99 14.63
C ARG A 269 -17.45 -2.43 15.36
N GLU A 270 -17.47 -3.60 15.98
CA GLU A 270 -16.27 -4.17 16.59
C GLU A 270 -15.11 -4.25 15.57
N PRO A 271 -13.88 -3.85 15.95
CA PRO A 271 -12.69 -4.06 15.14
C PRO A 271 -12.54 -5.56 14.79
N GLY A 272 -12.08 -5.86 13.59
CA GLY A 272 -12.06 -7.24 13.10
C GLY A 272 -11.29 -7.45 11.81
N ALA A 273 -10.43 -6.50 11.42
CA ALA A 273 -9.62 -6.60 10.22
C ALA A 273 -8.64 -7.79 10.29
N LEU A 274 -7.99 -8.01 11.44
CA LEU A 274 -7.09 -9.17 11.63
C LEU A 274 -7.86 -10.49 11.54
N LYS A 275 -9.00 -10.58 12.23
CA LYS A 275 -9.84 -11.78 12.22
C LYS A 275 -10.32 -12.11 10.81
N ALA A 276 -10.78 -11.11 10.07
CA ALA A 276 -11.20 -11.28 8.68
C ALA A 276 -10.03 -11.72 7.78
N LEU A 277 -8.85 -11.11 7.93
CA LEU A 277 -7.64 -11.53 7.21
C LEU A 277 -7.28 -13.00 7.47
N GLU A 278 -7.33 -13.45 8.73
CA GLU A 278 -7.00 -14.82 9.11
C GLU A 278 -8.01 -15.84 8.57
N ILE A 279 -9.30 -15.50 8.66
CA ILE A 279 -10.38 -16.30 8.06
C ILE A 279 -10.15 -16.46 6.55
N GLU A 280 -9.88 -15.35 5.87
CA GLU A 280 -9.68 -15.32 4.41
C GLU A 280 -8.40 -16.05 3.95
N ARG A 281 -7.39 -16.13 4.82
CA ARG A 281 -6.17 -16.91 4.56
C ARG A 281 -6.37 -18.42 4.77
N ALA A 282 -7.29 -18.81 5.64
CA ALA A 282 -7.51 -20.21 6.04
C ALA A 282 -8.70 -20.88 5.34
N ARG A 283 -9.57 -20.10 4.67
CA ARG A 283 -10.77 -20.62 4.01
C ARG A 283 -10.46 -21.46 2.78
N LYS A 284 -11.34 -22.42 2.47
CA LYS A 284 -11.30 -23.15 1.19
C LYS A 284 -11.33 -22.17 0.02
N LEU A 285 -10.53 -22.49 -1.00
CA LEU A 285 -10.54 -21.76 -2.27
C LEU A 285 -11.91 -21.90 -2.96
N SER A 286 -12.35 -20.83 -3.62
CA SER A 286 -13.50 -20.91 -4.53
C SER A 286 -13.16 -21.78 -5.75
N GLU A 287 -14.20 -22.19 -6.50
CA GLU A 287 -14.00 -22.92 -7.76
C GLU A 287 -13.15 -22.12 -8.75
N GLU A 288 -13.39 -20.81 -8.83
CA GLU A 288 -12.63 -19.91 -9.69
C GLU A 288 -11.15 -19.78 -9.26
N GLU A 289 -10.89 -19.65 -7.97
CA GLU A 289 -9.52 -19.59 -7.46
C GLU A 289 -8.76 -20.91 -7.70
N ARG A 290 -9.45 -22.04 -7.58
CA ARG A 290 -8.88 -23.36 -7.89
C ARG A 290 -8.57 -23.51 -9.36
N ARG A 291 -9.47 -23.08 -10.25
CA ARG A 291 -9.23 -23.08 -11.70
C ARG A 291 -8.01 -22.25 -12.07
N ILE A 292 -7.93 -21.00 -11.60
CA ILE A 292 -6.79 -20.12 -11.86
C ILE A 292 -5.48 -20.73 -11.32
N LEU A 293 -5.52 -21.29 -10.11
CA LEU A 293 -4.38 -21.97 -9.51
C LEU A 293 -3.88 -23.12 -10.41
N GLU A 294 -4.77 -23.98 -10.87
CA GLU A 294 -4.44 -25.14 -11.71
C GLU A 294 -3.84 -24.70 -13.05
N GLU A 295 -4.41 -23.67 -13.69
CA GLU A 295 -3.88 -23.07 -14.91
C GLU A 295 -2.47 -22.48 -14.71
N ASP A 296 -2.25 -21.73 -13.63
CA ASP A 296 -0.95 -21.15 -13.32
C ASP A 296 0.10 -22.22 -12.99
N LEU A 297 -0.27 -23.27 -12.25
CA LEU A 297 0.60 -24.41 -11.97
C LEU A 297 0.98 -25.15 -13.26
N GLU A 298 0.02 -25.40 -14.16
CA GLU A 298 0.28 -26.06 -15.44
C GLU A 298 1.26 -25.24 -16.30
N VAL A 299 1.05 -23.93 -16.40
CA VAL A 299 1.95 -23.06 -17.17
C VAL A 299 3.37 -23.07 -16.59
N LEU A 300 3.52 -23.04 -15.27
CA LEU A 300 4.85 -23.02 -14.65
C LEU A 300 5.56 -24.38 -14.72
N ARG A 301 4.84 -25.51 -14.59
CA ARG A 301 5.42 -26.85 -14.78
C ARG A 301 6.00 -27.06 -16.19
N LYS A 302 5.38 -26.44 -17.21
CA LYS A 302 5.87 -26.48 -18.59
C LYS A 302 7.24 -25.81 -18.79
N LEU A 303 7.74 -25.05 -17.80
CA LEU A 303 9.10 -24.50 -17.84
C LEU A 303 10.18 -25.59 -17.69
N GLY A 304 9.87 -26.70 -17.01
CA GLY A 304 10.81 -27.81 -16.79
C GLY A 304 12.06 -27.44 -15.96
N ASP A 305 11.97 -26.40 -15.12
CA ASP A 305 13.05 -26.02 -14.20
C ASP A 305 12.84 -26.72 -12.84
N PRO A 306 13.73 -27.64 -12.42
CA PRO A 306 13.58 -28.39 -11.17
C PRO A 306 13.41 -27.51 -9.92
N LYS A 307 13.98 -26.31 -9.92
CA LYS A 307 13.81 -25.37 -8.78
C LYS A 307 12.42 -24.77 -8.76
N VAL A 308 11.83 -24.51 -9.93
CA VAL A 308 10.45 -24.06 -10.03
C VAL A 308 9.53 -25.19 -9.58
N ASP A 309 9.75 -26.41 -10.06
CA ASP A 309 8.93 -27.58 -9.71
C ASP A 309 8.91 -27.83 -8.19
N GLN A 310 10.06 -27.75 -7.51
CA GLN A 310 10.13 -27.87 -6.05
C GLN A 310 9.32 -26.78 -5.33
N GLU A 311 9.34 -25.54 -5.83
CA GLU A 311 8.53 -24.45 -5.28
C GLU A 311 7.03 -24.68 -5.53
N LEU A 312 6.65 -25.24 -6.69
CA LEU A 312 5.26 -25.58 -7.00
C LEU A 312 4.73 -26.71 -6.11
N GLU A 313 5.54 -27.73 -5.80
CA GLU A 313 5.17 -28.79 -4.84
C GLU A 313 4.91 -28.23 -3.43
N ALA A 314 5.77 -27.30 -2.98
CA ALA A 314 5.58 -26.63 -1.70
C ALA A 314 4.31 -25.76 -1.69
N ILE A 315 4.01 -25.06 -2.80
CA ILE A 315 2.77 -24.29 -2.96
C ILE A 315 1.55 -25.20 -2.95
N GLN A 316 1.60 -26.34 -3.65
CA GLN A 316 0.51 -27.31 -3.68
C GLN A 316 0.21 -27.83 -2.27
N THR A 317 1.26 -28.20 -1.52
CA THR A 317 1.12 -28.63 -0.12
C THR A 317 0.43 -27.57 0.75
N LEU A 318 0.81 -26.30 0.59
CA LEU A 318 0.16 -25.20 1.31
C LEU A 318 -1.31 -25.09 0.94
N VAL A 319 -1.66 -25.19 -0.35
CA VAL A 319 -3.04 -25.07 -0.81
C VAL A 319 -3.90 -26.25 -0.37
N ASP A 320 -3.38 -27.47 -0.46
CA ASP A 320 -4.09 -28.68 -0.07
C ASP A 320 -4.40 -28.72 1.43
N GLY A 321 -3.58 -28.05 2.25
CA GLY A 321 -3.80 -27.88 3.69
C GLY A 321 -4.88 -26.84 4.06
N ILE A 322 -5.26 -25.96 3.13
CA ILE A 322 -6.23 -24.89 3.42
C ILE A 322 -7.63 -25.48 3.63
N GLY A 323 -8.32 -25.04 4.67
CA GLY A 323 -9.68 -25.45 4.98
C GLY A 323 -9.83 -26.93 5.38
N VAL A 324 -8.72 -27.65 5.62
CA VAL A 324 -8.75 -29.00 6.19
C VAL A 324 -9.39 -28.94 7.59
N GLY A 325 -10.39 -29.78 7.82
CA GLY A 325 -11.16 -29.80 9.07
C GLY A 325 -12.26 -28.75 9.19
N PHE A 326 -12.37 -27.81 8.23
CA PHE A 326 -13.49 -26.86 8.20
C PHE A 326 -14.70 -27.45 7.44
N THR A 327 -15.83 -27.57 8.15
CA THR A 327 -17.10 -28.14 7.63
C THR A 327 -18.16 -27.08 7.30
N GLY A 328 -17.87 -25.80 7.49
CA GLY A 328 -18.79 -24.71 7.15
C GLY A 328 -18.71 -24.26 5.69
N THR A 329 -19.57 -23.33 5.32
CA THR A 329 -19.49 -22.56 4.08
C THR A 329 -19.06 -21.13 4.41
N PHE A 330 -18.24 -20.53 3.55
CA PHE A 330 -17.94 -19.11 3.65
C PHE A 330 -19.02 -18.34 2.90
N PRO A 331 -19.48 -17.19 3.42
CA PRO A 331 -20.48 -16.40 2.74
C PRO A 331 -19.97 -15.96 1.37
N GLU A 332 -20.90 -15.84 0.42
CA GLU A 332 -20.65 -15.10 -0.81
C GLU A 332 -20.33 -13.64 -0.44
N LEU A 333 -19.31 -13.08 -1.08
CA LEU A 333 -18.86 -11.71 -0.79
C LEU A 333 -19.35 -10.78 -1.89
N GLU A 334 -19.84 -9.63 -1.48
CA GLU A 334 -20.16 -8.54 -2.40
C GLU A 334 -18.88 -7.90 -2.94
N PRO A 335 -18.88 -7.43 -4.19
CA PRO A 335 -17.75 -6.69 -4.74
C PRO A 335 -17.54 -5.36 -4.00
N LEU A 336 -16.30 -4.90 -3.96
CA LEU A 336 -15.94 -3.60 -3.37
C LEU A 336 -16.62 -2.47 -4.14
N ASP A 337 -17.50 -1.73 -3.47
CA ASP A 337 -17.89 -0.39 -3.89
C ASP A 337 -16.75 0.59 -3.56
N ALA A 338 -15.84 0.77 -4.52
CA ALA A 338 -14.69 1.66 -4.36
C ALA A 338 -15.10 3.12 -4.17
N ASP A 339 -16.22 3.54 -4.75
CA ASP A 339 -16.75 4.89 -4.63
C ASP A 339 -17.31 5.14 -3.22
N GLU A 340 -18.07 4.20 -2.67
CA GLU A 340 -18.51 4.24 -1.28
C GLU A 340 -17.31 4.20 -0.32
N PHE A 341 -16.30 3.36 -0.59
CA PHE A 341 -15.09 3.30 0.24
C PHE A 341 -14.27 4.58 0.17
N VAL A 342 -14.27 5.31 -0.95
CA VAL A 342 -13.60 6.61 -1.05
C VAL A 342 -14.39 7.71 -0.34
N ARG A 343 -15.71 7.78 -0.55
CA ARG A 343 -16.57 8.84 0.02
C ARG A 343 -16.81 8.66 1.52
N GLY A 344 -16.76 7.42 2.01
CA GLY A 344 -17.22 7.04 3.35
C GLY A 344 -18.73 6.80 3.38
N ARG A 345 -19.17 5.89 4.25
CA ARG A 345 -20.60 5.65 4.44
C ARG A 345 -21.22 6.85 5.13
N SER A 346 -22.29 7.40 4.53
CA SER A 346 -23.14 8.37 5.22
C SER A 346 -23.65 7.72 6.51
N ALA A 347 -23.58 8.42 7.64
CA ALA A 347 -24.08 7.96 8.93
C ALA A 347 -25.61 7.69 8.95
N LEU A 348 -26.31 7.83 7.83
CA LEU A 348 -27.76 7.80 7.69
C LEU A 348 -28.32 6.52 7.04
N GLY A 349 -27.57 5.41 6.96
CA GLY A 349 -28.04 4.18 6.33
C GLY A 349 -27.68 2.92 7.08
N TRP A 350 -28.50 2.55 8.06
CA TRP A 350 -28.65 1.20 8.62
C TRP A 350 -30.14 0.90 8.78
#